data_AF-A0A412WYL9-F1
#
_entry.id   AF-A0A412WYL9-F1
#
_cell.length_a   1.000
_cell.length_b   1.000
_cell.length_c   1.000
_cell.angle_alpha   90.00
_cell.angle_beta   90.00
_cell.angle_gamma   90.00
#
_symmetry.space_group_name_H-M   'P 1'
#
loop_
_entity.id
_entity.type
_entity.pdbx_description
1 polymer ?
#
loop_
_entity_poly.entity_id
_entity_poly.type
_entity_poly.pdbx_seq_one_letter_code
_entity_poly.pdbx_strand_id
1 'polypeptide(L)'
;MSMQTWISILTNLFPVISALTCCLLMILTYKDSVREEERYLKRGLFFFYFSVAFGWACVIVYMWSPRLFVYLNSLCYCSFIMMSVTFYHVAFWLTRVDSSERFSMRHYGLPVMIPFALLVWSLFVPLDVQVMIVAVDSPIEEVYFYFTRFFTSQLMVAFLFCFCYTLLGLKRLFRYWRVMRERSEDMKEPPLRWLGSVLLLFLVSLCMPLLEPLFAKSYWIDFLPIGILLVQFSIISYNIIVGNYVLCPGERRLSDDSLVIKKPSLLSKERFEKYMQEDKPYLNPELKITDLTRELQTNRTYLSTFINRTYGMNFKAYINDCRLREMEALLAGSTYAGESMTGLAIRAGFGCYHSYRRAKKRNITNF
;
A
#
# COMPACT_ATOMS: atom_id res chain seq x y z
N MET A 1 -23.37 -16.21 26.97
CA MET A 1 -22.33 -16.39 25.93
C MET A 1 -21.03 -16.76 26.63
N SER A 2 -20.37 -17.87 26.27
CA SER A 2 -19.13 -18.26 26.94
C SER A 2 -17.96 -17.38 26.49
N MET A 3 -16.90 -17.30 27.30
CA MET A 3 -15.67 -16.56 26.95
C MET A 3 -15.10 -17.01 25.60
N GLN A 4 -15.20 -18.30 25.29
CA GLN A 4 -14.74 -18.91 24.05
C GLN A 4 -15.54 -18.42 22.82
N THR A 5 -16.85 -18.22 22.96
CA THR A 5 -17.67 -17.64 21.87
C THR A 5 -17.25 -16.20 21.57
N TRP A 6 -16.96 -15.40 22.60
CA TRP A 6 -16.46 -14.03 22.42
C TRP A 6 -15.12 -13.98 21.70
N ILE A 7 -14.20 -14.85 22.10
CA ILE A 7 -12.88 -14.94 21.47
C ILE A 7 -13.04 -15.31 20.00
N SER A 8 -13.82 -16.34 19.67
CA SER A 8 -14.09 -16.74 18.29
C SER A 8 -14.72 -15.63 17.44
N ILE A 9 -15.67 -14.85 18.00
CA ILE A 9 -16.26 -13.73 17.26
C ILE A 9 -15.22 -12.64 17.01
N LEU A 10 -14.46 -12.25 18.03
CA LEU A 10 -13.45 -11.20 17.91
C LEU A 10 -12.35 -11.60 16.94
N THR A 11 -11.87 -12.84 17.01
CA THR A 11 -10.78 -13.34 16.18
C THR A 11 -11.14 -13.31 14.69
N ASN A 12 -12.40 -13.60 14.35
CA ASN A 12 -12.89 -13.55 12.97
C ASN A 12 -13.26 -12.13 12.51
N LEU A 13 -13.67 -11.24 13.42
CA LEU A 13 -14.10 -9.88 13.08
C LEU A 13 -12.92 -8.94 12.78
N PHE A 14 -11.80 -9.07 13.51
CA PHE A 14 -10.63 -8.19 13.33
C PHE A 14 -10.05 -8.21 11.91
N PRO A 15 -9.85 -9.37 11.24
CA PRO A 15 -9.41 -9.41 9.85
C PRO A 15 -10.38 -8.70 8.89
N VAL A 16 -11.69 -8.82 9.09
CA VAL A 16 -12.70 -8.16 8.25
C VAL A 16 -12.61 -6.65 8.39
N ILE A 17 -12.66 -6.13 9.63
CA ILE A 17 -12.63 -4.69 9.88
C ILE A 17 -11.32 -4.08 9.36
N SER A 18 -10.18 -4.71 9.66
CA SER A 18 -8.87 -4.21 9.23
C SER A 18 -8.68 -4.24 7.71
N ALA A 19 -9.18 -5.27 7.04
CA ALA A 19 -9.15 -5.32 5.58
C ALA A 19 -10.05 -4.25 4.95
N LEU A 20 -11.26 -4.04 5.48
CA LEU A 20 -12.18 -3.00 5.01
C LEU A 20 -11.64 -1.58 5.24
N THR A 21 -10.98 -1.31 6.37
CA THR A 21 -10.32 -0.02 6.60
C THR A 21 -9.18 0.19 5.62
N CYS A 22 -8.38 -0.83 5.32
CA CYS A 22 -7.34 -0.76 4.29
C CYS A 22 -7.93 -0.54 2.89
N CYS A 23 -9.04 -1.19 2.53
CA CYS A 23 -9.78 -0.92 1.30
C CYS A 23 -10.19 0.56 1.20
N LEU A 24 -10.79 1.10 2.26
CA LEU A 24 -11.21 2.50 2.32
C LEU A 24 -10.00 3.44 2.15
N LEU A 25 -8.87 3.16 2.80
CA LEU A 25 -7.64 3.94 2.64
C LEU A 25 -7.13 3.91 1.19
N MET A 26 -7.18 2.76 0.52
CA MET A 26 -6.78 2.65 -0.89
C MET A 26 -7.70 3.46 -1.81
N ILE A 27 -9.01 3.51 -1.53
CA ILE A 27 -9.97 4.32 -2.28
C ILE A 27 -9.74 5.82 -2.04
N LEU A 28 -9.63 6.25 -0.79
CA LEU A 28 -9.49 7.66 -0.43
C LEU A 28 -8.20 8.24 -1.03
N THR A 29 -7.11 7.50 -0.94
CA THR A 29 -5.82 7.93 -1.51
C THR A 29 -5.71 7.69 -3.02
N TYR A 30 -6.70 7.08 -3.68
CA TYR A 30 -6.67 6.82 -5.12
C TYR A 30 -6.61 8.12 -5.93
N LYS A 31 -7.37 9.14 -5.50
CA LYS A 31 -7.41 10.46 -6.16
C LYS A 31 -6.11 11.24 -6.00
N ASP A 32 -5.39 10.99 -4.91
CA ASP A 32 -4.09 11.63 -4.64
C ASP A 32 -2.95 11.09 -5.53
N SER A 33 -3.16 9.95 -6.20
CA SER A 33 -2.15 9.36 -7.07
C SER A 33 -2.06 10.08 -8.42
N VAL A 34 -0.89 10.68 -8.64
CA VAL A 34 -0.54 11.42 -9.86
C VAL A 34 -0.15 10.45 -10.98
N ARG A 35 0.57 9.37 -10.65
CA ARG A 35 1.04 8.37 -11.63
C ARG A 35 0.01 7.28 -11.84
N GLU A 36 -0.20 6.87 -13.10
CA GLU A 36 -1.07 5.75 -13.44
C GLU A 36 -0.62 4.44 -12.79
N GLU A 37 0.69 4.28 -12.62
CA GLU A 37 1.31 3.13 -11.99
C GLU A 37 0.93 2.98 -10.52
N GLU A 38 0.89 4.09 -9.78
CA GLU A 38 0.43 4.11 -8.39
C GLU A 38 -1.06 3.77 -8.29
N ARG A 39 -1.87 4.25 -9.25
CA ARG A 39 -3.30 3.89 -9.31
C ARG A 39 -3.48 2.40 -9.57
N TYR A 40 -2.66 1.81 -10.45
CA TYR A 40 -2.68 0.38 -10.71
C TYR A 40 -2.31 -0.41 -9.44
N LEU A 41 -1.27 0.02 -8.73
CA LEU A 41 -0.82 -0.58 -7.48
C LEU A 41 -1.90 -0.52 -6.39
N LYS A 42 -2.50 0.65 -6.17
CA LYS A 42 -3.60 0.83 -5.20
C LYS A 42 -4.83 0.02 -5.56
N ARG A 43 -5.16 -0.11 -6.85
CA ARG A 43 -6.24 -0.98 -7.33
C ARG A 43 -5.94 -2.46 -7.03
N GLY A 44 -4.72 -2.92 -7.28
CA GLY A 44 -4.30 -4.29 -6.94
C GLY A 44 -4.42 -4.57 -5.44
N LEU A 45 -3.99 -3.63 -4.60
CA LEU A 45 -4.13 -3.72 -3.14
C LEU A 45 -5.57 -3.67 -2.67
N PHE A 46 -6.42 -2.86 -3.29
CA PHE A 46 -7.85 -2.87 -3.00
C PHE A 46 -8.45 -4.26 -3.24
N PHE A 47 -8.16 -4.90 -4.38
CA PHE A 47 -8.64 -6.25 -4.64
C PHE A 47 -8.09 -7.30 -3.68
N PHE A 48 -6.82 -7.16 -3.28
CA PHE A 48 -6.22 -8.01 -2.24
C PHE A 48 -6.97 -7.87 -0.91
N TYR A 49 -7.12 -6.66 -0.37
CA TYR A 49 -7.80 -6.43 0.90
C TYR A 49 -9.29 -6.79 0.82
N PHE A 50 -9.96 -6.53 -0.29
CA PHE A 50 -11.35 -6.93 -0.49
C PHE A 50 -11.51 -8.45 -0.46
N SER A 51 -10.60 -9.19 -1.11
CA SER A 51 -10.61 -10.65 -1.08
C SER A 51 -10.38 -11.19 0.34
N VAL A 52 -9.51 -10.55 1.14
CA VAL A 52 -9.38 -10.90 2.56
C VAL A 52 -10.69 -10.65 3.30
N ALA A 53 -11.24 -9.44 3.20
CA ALA A 53 -12.44 -9.04 3.93
C ALA A 53 -13.62 -9.98 3.61
N PHE A 54 -13.81 -10.31 2.33
CA PHE A 54 -14.84 -11.21 1.87
C PHE A 54 -14.62 -12.65 2.38
N GLY A 55 -13.40 -13.17 2.30
CA GLY A 55 -13.07 -14.51 2.80
C GLY A 55 -13.37 -14.66 4.29
N TRP A 56 -12.91 -13.72 5.12
CA TRP A 56 -13.19 -13.74 6.56
C TRP A 56 -14.66 -13.47 6.90
N ALA A 57 -15.37 -12.66 6.11
CA ALA A 57 -16.82 -12.49 6.27
C ALA A 57 -17.56 -13.81 6.01
N CYS A 58 -17.16 -14.60 5.01
CA CYS A 58 -17.70 -15.93 4.78
C CYS A 58 -17.42 -16.89 5.95
N VAL A 59 -16.26 -16.80 6.61
CA VAL A 59 -15.97 -17.58 7.83
C VAL A 59 -16.91 -17.20 8.98
N ILE A 60 -17.26 -15.92 9.13
CA ILE A 60 -18.30 -15.51 10.09
C ILE A 60 -19.66 -16.13 9.73
N VAL A 61 -20.03 -16.13 8.44
CA VAL A 61 -21.27 -16.80 7.99
C VAL A 61 -21.26 -18.29 8.31
N TYR A 62 -20.13 -18.98 8.09
CA TYR A 62 -19.95 -20.39 8.47
C TYR A 62 -20.27 -20.64 9.94
N MET A 63 -19.79 -19.79 10.86
CA MET A 63 -20.03 -19.96 12.29
C MET A 63 -21.49 -19.76 12.72
N TRP A 64 -22.22 -18.87 12.06
CA TRP A 64 -23.59 -18.50 12.46
C TRP A 64 -24.68 -19.23 11.69
N SER A 65 -24.42 -19.56 10.42
CA SER A 65 -25.36 -20.21 9.51
C SER A 65 -24.63 -21.12 8.52
N PRO A 66 -24.36 -22.39 8.91
CA PRO A 66 -23.76 -23.38 8.03
C PRO A 66 -24.53 -23.57 6.70
N ARG A 67 -25.87 -23.48 6.75
CA ARG A 67 -26.73 -23.55 5.56
C ARG A 67 -26.47 -22.42 4.57
N LEU A 68 -26.31 -21.18 5.05
CA LEU A 68 -26.00 -20.05 4.19
C LEU A 68 -24.57 -20.15 3.63
N PHE A 69 -23.63 -20.66 4.44
CA PHE A 69 -22.25 -20.84 4.03
C PHE A 69 -22.10 -21.79 2.84
N VAL A 70 -22.90 -22.85 2.73
CA VAL A 70 -22.83 -23.78 1.58
C VAL A 70 -22.94 -23.03 0.24
N TYR A 71 -23.85 -22.06 0.14
CA TYR A 71 -23.99 -21.24 -1.07
C TYR A 71 -22.81 -20.30 -1.32
N LEU A 72 -22.16 -19.84 -0.26
CA LEU A 72 -21.00 -18.93 -0.33
C LEU A 72 -19.67 -19.67 -0.42
N ASN A 73 -19.64 -20.98 -0.17
CA ASN A 73 -18.42 -21.77 0.00
C ASN A 73 -17.47 -21.66 -1.19
N SER A 74 -17.98 -21.79 -2.42
CA SER A 74 -17.16 -21.66 -3.64
C SER A 74 -16.57 -20.25 -3.80
N LEU A 75 -17.31 -19.20 -3.40
CA LEU A 75 -16.82 -17.83 -3.43
C LEU A 75 -15.80 -17.58 -2.31
N CYS A 76 -16.04 -18.12 -1.11
CA CYS A 76 -15.11 -18.10 0.01
C CYS A 76 -13.77 -18.73 -0.38
N TYR A 77 -13.82 -19.90 -0.99
CA TYR A 77 -12.64 -20.62 -1.47
C TYR A 77 -11.88 -19.84 -2.54
N CYS A 78 -12.60 -19.26 -3.51
CA CYS A 78 -12.02 -18.36 -4.51
C CYS A 78 -11.29 -17.19 -3.85
N SER A 79 -11.89 -16.57 -2.84
CA SER A 79 -11.32 -15.44 -2.12
C SER A 79 -9.97 -15.77 -1.47
N PHE A 80 -9.88 -16.90 -0.77
CA PHE A 80 -8.65 -17.32 -0.09
C PHE A 80 -7.53 -17.66 -1.08
N ILE A 81 -7.82 -18.33 -2.19
CA ILE A 81 -6.80 -18.60 -3.20
C ILE A 81 -6.39 -17.29 -3.90
N MET A 82 -7.35 -16.45 -4.29
CA MET A 82 -7.10 -15.20 -5.01
C MET A 82 -6.31 -14.17 -4.21
N MET A 83 -6.46 -14.14 -2.88
CA MET A 83 -5.65 -13.31 -1.99
C MET A 83 -4.14 -13.52 -2.23
N SER A 84 -3.69 -14.77 -2.33
CA SER A 84 -2.26 -15.08 -2.53
C SER A 84 -1.74 -14.56 -3.88
N VAL A 85 -2.54 -14.72 -4.94
CA VAL A 85 -2.17 -14.35 -6.30
C VAL A 85 -2.21 -12.84 -6.51
N THR A 86 -3.23 -12.17 -5.95
CA THR A 86 -3.33 -10.70 -6.00
C THR A 86 -2.21 -10.03 -5.23
N PHE A 87 -1.83 -10.55 -4.05
CA PHE A 87 -0.67 -10.05 -3.33
C PHE A 87 0.63 -10.25 -4.12
N TYR A 88 0.82 -11.42 -4.73
CA TYR A 88 1.97 -11.66 -5.59
C TYR A 88 2.01 -10.72 -6.80
N HIS A 89 0.86 -10.41 -7.41
CA HIS A 89 0.80 -9.43 -8.49
C HIS A 89 1.23 -8.04 -8.02
N VAL A 90 0.80 -7.60 -6.83
CA VAL A 90 1.28 -6.36 -6.21
C VAL A 90 2.81 -6.40 -5.98
N ALA A 91 3.31 -7.48 -5.38
CA ALA A 91 4.74 -7.67 -5.16
C ALA A 91 5.53 -7.69 -6.48
N PHE A 92 4.99 -8.30 -7.53
CA PHE A 92 5.57 -8.32 -8.87
C PHE A 92 5.74 -6.91 -9.43
N TRP A 93 4.71 -6.08 -9.25
CA TRP A 93 4.69 -4.71 -9.75
C TRP A 93 5.66 -3.82 -8.98
N LEU A 94 5.75 -3.97 -7.66
CA LEU A 94 6.73 -3.29 -6.81
C LEU A 94 8.17 -3.67 -7.15
N THR A 95 8.41 -4.91 -7.56
CA THR A 95 9.74 -5.46 -7.84
C THR A 95 10.08 -5.48 -9.33
N ARG A 96 9.27 -4.82 -10.18
CA ARG A 96 9.52 -4.73 -11.62
C ARG A 96 10.78 -3.91 -11.88
N VAL A 97 11.71 -4.45 -12.66
CA VAL A 97 13.00 -3.80 -12.98
C VAL A 97 13.00 -3.17 -14.37
N ASP A 98 12.33 -3.81 -15.33
CA ASP A 98 12.28 -3.38 -16.73
C ASP A 98 10.82 -3.26 -17.20
N SER A 99 10.55 -2.32 -18.11
CA SER A 99 9.23 -2.06 -18.71
C SER A 99 8.68 -3.27 -19.49
N SER A 100 9.57 -4.13 -19.99
CA SER A 100 9.25 -5.33 -20.76
C SER A 100 8.67 -6.45 -19.89
N GLU A 101 8.91 -6.45 -18.58
CA GLU A 101 8.38 -7.46 -17.68
C GLU A 101 6.86 -7.29 -17.52
N ARG A 102 6.11 -8.28 -17.98
CA ARG A 102 4.64 -8.31 -17.86
C ARG A 102 4.20 -9.40 -16.90
N PHE A 103 3.20 -9.09 -16.10
CA PHE A 103 2.54 -10.09 -15.26
C PHE A 103 1.71 -11.03 -16.15
N SER A 104 1.92 -12.33 -16.05
CA SER A 104 1.17 -13.31 -16.84
C SER A 104 -0.21 -13.56 -16.23
N MET A 105 -1.27 -13.39 -17.03
CA MET A 105 -2.64 -13.69 -16.58
C MET A 105 -2.87 -15.17 -16.27
N ARG A 106 -1.97 -16.07 -16.67
CA ARG A 106 -2.05 -17.51 -16.36
C ARG A 106 -2.07 -17.79 -14.86
N HIS A 107 -1.47 -16.92 -14.05
CA HIS A 107 -1.50 -17.02 -12.58
C HIS A 107 -2.92 -17.00 -12.00
N TYR A 108 -3.88 -16.37 -12.69
CA TYR A 108 -5.28 -16.33 -12.27
C TYR A 108 -6.12 -17.51 -12.78
N GLY A 109 -5.62 -18.30 -13.73
CA GLY A 109 -6.36 -19.42 -14.31
C GLY A 109 -6.75 -20.47 -13.27
N LEU A 110 -5.75 -21.11 -12.64
CA LEU A 110 -6.01 -22.16 -11.64
C LEU A 110 -6.81 -21.67 -10.42
N PRO A 111 -6.51 -20.49 -9.81
CA PRO A 111 -7.32 -19.91 -8.74
C PRO A 111 -8.80 -19.70 -9.04
N VAL A 112 -9.17 -19.51 -10.31
CA VAL A 112 -10.57 -19.35 -10.72
C VAL A 112 -11.18 -20.70 -11.10
N MET A 113 -10.43 -21.53 -11.82
CA MET A 113 -10.91 -22.84 -12.29
C MET A 113 -11.21 -23.80 -11.14
N ILE A 114 -10.39 -23.83 -10.08
CA ILE A 114 -10.57 -24.77 -8.96
C ILE A 114 -11.88 -24.48 -8.18
N PRO A 115 -12.17 -23.26 -7.71
CA PRO A 115 -13.45 -22.93 -7.09
C PRO A 115 -14.64 -23.02 -8.04
N PHE A 116 -14.43 -22.74 -9.34
CA PHE A 116 -15.49 -22.93 -10.34
C PHE A 116 -15.86 -24.41 -10.49
N ALA A 117 -14.87 -25.31 -10.53
CA ALA A 117 -15.13 -26.75 -10.53
C ALA A 117 -15.88 -27.19 -9.26
N LEU A 118 -15.53 -26.64 -8.10
CA LEU A 118 -16.26 -26.86 -6.85
C LEU A 118 -17.72 -26.39 -6.96
N LEU A 119 -17.95 -25.19 -7.49
CA LEU A 119 -19.30 -24.63 -7.69
C LEU A 119 -20.13 -25.51 -8.62
N VAL A 120 -19.57 -25.97 -9.74
CA VAL A 120 -20.30 -26.83 -10.68
C VAL A 120 -20.61 -28.17 -10.04
N TRP A 121 -19.65 -28.80 -9.36
CA TRP A 121 -19.87 -30.08 -8.68
C TRP A 121 -20.90 -29.95 -7.55
N SER A 122 -20.88 -28.85 -6.79
CA SER A 122 -21.84 -28.60 -5.70
C SER A 122 -23.28 -28.46 -6.20
N LEU A 123 -23.54 -28.14 -7.47
CA LEU A 123 -24.90 -28.10 -8.01
C LEU A 123 -25.52 -29.50 -8.19
N PHE A 124 -24.69 -30.54 -8.29
CA PHE A 124 -25.14 -31.94 -8.46
C PHE A 124 -25.27 -32.70 -7.13
N VAL A 125 -24.87 -32.10 -6.01
CA VAL A 125 -24.92 -32.73 -4.68
C VAL A 125 -26.08 -32.13 -3.89
N PRO A 126 -26.95 -32.94 -3.27
CA PRO A 126 -28.06 -32.42 -2.47
C PRO A 126 -27.60 -31.46 -1.36
N LEU A 127 -28.37 -30.39 -1.12
CA LEU A 127 -28.03 -29.37 -0.13
C LEU A 127 -27.82 -29.96 1.26
N ASP A 128 -28.67 -30.90 1.68
CA ASP A 128 -28.58 -31.52 3.01
C ASP A 128 -27.26 -32.26 3.22
N VAL A 129 -26.75 -32.93 2.17
CA VAL A 129 -25.43 -33.61 2.20
C VAL A 129 -24.31 -32.59 2.37
N GLN A 130 -24.36 -31.46 1.67
CA GLN A 130 -23.36 -30.41 1.79
C GLN A 130 -23.38 -29.77 3.18
N VAL A 131 -24.57 -29.55 3.75
CA VAL A 131 -24.72 -29.01 5.11
C VAL A 131 -24.18 -29.99 6.15
N MET A 132 -24.40 -31.29 5.99
CA MET A 132 -23.83 -32.32 6.86
C MET A 132 -22.30 -32.33 6.83
N ILE A 133 -21.70 -32.23 5.64
CA ILE A 133 -20.23 -32.12 5.48
C ILE A 133 -19.68 -30.90 6.23
N VAL A 134 -20.37 -29.76 6.13
CA VAL A 134 -19.99 -28.52 6.82
C VAL A 134 -20.21 -28.62 8.34
N ALA A 135 -21.26 -29.30 8.78
CA ALA A 135 -21.61 -29.47 10.20
C ALA A 135 -20.80 -30.57 10.92
N VAL A 136 -19.94 -31.30 10.20
CA VAL A 136 -19.10 -32.40 10.73
C VAL A 136 -19.95 -33.57 11.30
N ASP A 137 -21.22 -33.65 10.94
CA ASP A 137 -22.06 -34.84 11.18
C ASP A 137 -21.83 -35.81 10.01
N SER A 138 -20.99 -36.83 10.21
CA SER A 138 -20.63 -37.80 9.16
C SER A 138 -21.42 -39.10 9.30
N PRO A 139 -22.40 -39.37 8.41
CA PRO A 139 -22.84 -40.74 8.19
C PRO A 139 -22.83 -41.20 6.72
N ILE A 140 -22.30 -40.43 5.76
CA ILE A 140 -22.43 -40.72 4.30
C ILE A 140 -21.08 -40.77 3.57
N GLU A 141 -20.03 -41.29 4.22
CA GLU A 141 -18.71 -41.38 3.61
C GLU A 141 -18.67 -42.24 2.33
N GLU A 142 -19.57 -43.20 2.16
CA GLU A 142 -19.48 -44.14 1.02
C GLU A 142 -19.99 -43.57 -0.32
N VAL A 143 -21.08 -42.79 -0.34
CA VAL A 143 -21.71 -42.34 -1.60
C VAL A 143 -21.06 -41.08 -2.16
N TYR A 144 -20.64 -40.15 -1.29
CA TYR A 144 -20.08 -38.85 -1.69
C TYR A 144 -18.59 -38.71 -1.37
N PHE A 145 -17.88 -39.82 -1.21
CA PHE A 145 -16.48 -39.88 -0.77
C PHE A 145 -15.56 -38.83 -1.44
N TYR A 146 -15.54 -38.82 -2.78
CA TYR A 146 -14.67 -37.93 -3.56
C TYR A 146 -15.05 -36.45 -3.39
N PHE A 147 -16.35 -36.15 -3.35
CA PHE A 147 -16.82 -34.79 -3.14
C PHE A 147 -16.45 -34.30 -1.74
N THR A 148 -16.67 -35.11 -0.70
CA THR A 148 -16.29 -34.79 0.68
C THR A 148 -14.79 -34.54 0.80
N ARG A 149 -13.95 -35.38 0.16
CA ARG A 149 -12.50 -35.18 0.15
C ARG A 149 -12.08 -33.89 -0.55
N PHE A 150 -12.68 -33.59 -1.70
CA PHE A 150 -12.40 -32.35 -2.42
C PHE A 150 -12.86 -31.12 -1.61
N PHE A 151 -14.07 -31.18 -1.03
CA PHE A 151 -14.64 -30.14 -0.19
C PHE A 151 -13.77 -29.83 1.04
N THR A 152 -13.28 -30.86 1.73
CA THR A 152 -12.42 -30.71 2.92
C THR A 152 -10.99 -30.28 2.59
N SER A 153 -10.51 -30.55 1.38
CA SER A 153 -9.15 -30.18 0.95
C SER A 153 -8.94 -28.67 0.72
N GLN A 154 -10.00 -27.86 0.71
CA GLN A 154 -9.96 -26.44 0.34
C GLN A 154 -8.91 -25.63 1.13
N LEU A 155 -8.85 -25.78 2.46
CA LEU A 155 -7.90 -25.06 3.30
C LEU A 155 -6.45 -25.46 2.98
N MET A 156 -6.20 -26.75 2.72
CA MET A 156 -4.89 -27.25 2.34
C MET A 156 -4.45 -26.69 0.98
N VAL A 157 -5.36 -26.64 0.00
CA VAL A 157 -5.05 -26.04 -1.30
C VAL A 157 -4.78 -24.54 -1.16
N ALA A 158 -5.60 -23.80 -0.42
CA ALA A 158 -5.38 -22.38 -0.16
C ALA A 158 -4.02 -22.13 0.53
N PHE A 159 -3.67 -22.98 1.50
CA PHE A 159 -2.37 -22.97 2.17
C PHE A 159 -1.21 -23.16 1.18
N LEU A 160 -1.28 -24.17 0.31
CA LEU A 160 -0.24 -24.44 -0.70
C LEU A 160 -0.09 -23.26 -1.67
N PHE A 161 -1.19 -22.68 -2.14
CA PHE A 161 -1.16 -21.48 -2.98
C PHE A 161 -0.48 -20.31 -2.25
N CYS A 162 -0.87 -20.03 -1.01
CA CYS A 162 -0.26 -18.98 -0.20
C CYS A 162 1.25 -19.19 -0.04
N PHE A 163 1.67 -20.42 0.29
CA PHE A 163 3.07 -20.79 0.42
C PHE A 163 3.85 -20.60 -0.89
N CYS A 164 3.38 -21.18 -2.00
CA CYS A 164 4.03 -21.08 -3.31
C CYS A 164 4.17 -19.64 -3.78
N TYR A 165 3.12 -18.82 -3.67
CA TYR A 165 3.15 -17.43 -4.11
C TYR A 165 3.99 -16.53 -3.20
N THR A 166 4.08 -16.85 -1.90
CA THR A 166 5.01 -16.18 -0.98
C THR A 166 6.46 -16.48 -1.35
N LEU A 167 6.80 -17.73 -1.68
CA LEU A 167 8.13 -18.10 -2.15
C LEU A 167 8.48 -17.44 -3.50
N LEU A 168 7.52 -17.36 -4.43
CA LEU A 168 7.70 -16.63 -5.68
C LEU A 168 7.94 -15.14 -5.44
N GLY A 169 7.22 -14.55 -4.48
CA GLY A 169 7.43 -13.17 -4.03
C GLY A 169 8.84 -12.93 -3.50
N LEU A 170 9.32 -13.81 -2.61
CA LEU A 170 10.68 -13.77 -2.06
C LEU A 170 11.73 -13.92 -3.16
N LYS A 171 11.60 -14.93 -4.04
CA LYS A 171 12.52 -15.14 -5.17
C LYS A 171 12.64 -13.89 -6.04
N ARG A 172 11.52 -13.20 -6.27
CA ARG A 172 11.48 -11.98 -7.07
C ARG A 172 12.08 -10.79 -6.33
N LEU A 173 11.82 -10.64 -5.03
CA LEU A 173 12.44 -9.61 -4.19
C LEU A 173 13.97 -9.76 -4.15
N PHE A 174 14.49 -10.98 -3.99
CA PHE A 174 15.93 -11.24 -4.02
C PHE A 174 16.54 -10.93 -5.38
N ARG A 175 15.85 -11.24 -6.49
CA ARG A 175 16.28 -10.84 -7.83
C ARG A 175 16.35 -9.32 -7.95
N TYR A 176 15.30 -8.62 -7.50
CA TYR A 176 15.24 -7.17 -7.51
C TYR A 176 16.39 -6.54 -6.72
N TRP A 177 16.67 -7.02 -5.51
CA TRP A 177 17.82 -6.56 -4.71
C TRP A 177 19.16 -6.79 -5.40
N ARG A 178 19.33 -7.93 -6.08
CA ARG A 178 20.56 -8.22 -6.82
C ARG A 178 20.78 -7.20 -7.93
N VAL A 179 19.78 -6.99 -8.79
CA VAL A 179 19.89 -6.06 -9.92
C VAL A 179 20.04 -4.60 -9.45
N MET A 180 19.35 -4.22 -8.38
CA MET A 180 19.47 -2.89 -7.80
C MET A 180 20.85 -2.61 -7.20
N ARG A 181 21.46 -3.61 -6.56
CA ARG A 181 22.84 -3.51 -6.03
C ARG A 181 23.85 -3.32 -7.15
N GLU A 182 23.68 -4.03 -8.27
CA GLU A 182 24.55 -3.90 -9.44
C GLU A 182 24.44 -2.53 -10.12
N ARG A 183 23.25 -1.90 -10.11
CA ARG A 183 23.01 -0.60 -10.75
C ARG A 183 23.39 0.61 -9.89
N SER A 184 23.66 0.44 -8.59
CA SER A 184 23.90 1.56 -7.67
C SER A 184 24.97 1.20 -6.64
N GLU A 185 26.21 1.62 -6.91
CA GLU A 185 27.39 1.36 -6.06
C GLU A 185 27.26 1.95 -4.64
N ASP A 186 26.45 3.01 -4.47
CA ASP A 186 26.29 3.75 -3.20
C ASP A 186 25.12 3.29 -2.30
N MET A 187 24.43 2.18 -2.62
CA MET A 187 23.28 1.75 -1.83
C MET A 187 23.66 1.08 -0.49
N LYS A 188 23.64 1.88 0.59
CA LYS A 188 23.83 1.41 1.97
C LYS A 188 22.72 0.48 2.48
N GLU A 189 21.49 0.63 2.00
CA GLU A 189 20.36 -0.22 2.40
C GLU A 189 19.54 -0.73 1.20
N PRO A 190 19.06 -2.00 1.23
CA PRO A 190 18.24 -2.51 0.14
C PRO A 190 16.89 -1.77 0.03
N PRO A 191 16.44 -1.41 -1.18
CA PRO A 191 15.11 -0.86 -1.39
C PRO A 191 14.04 -1.92 -1.08
N LEU A 192 12.83 -1.51 -0.64
CA LEU A 192 11.72 -2.43 -0.33
C LEU A 192 12.00 -3.46 0.79
N ARG A 193 12.88 -3.16 1.76
CA ARG A 193 13.09 -4.03 2.96
C ARG A 193 11.79 -4.42 3.65
N TRP A 194 10.86 -3.48 3.75
CA TRP A 194 9.55 -3.68 4.35
C TRP A 194 8.75 -4.80 3.64
N LEU A 195 8.90 -4.98 2.32
CA LEU A 195 8.24 -6.04 1.58
C LEU A 195 8.80 -7.41 1.96
N GLY A 196 10.11 -7.49 2.21
CA GLY A 196 10.76 -8.68 2.76
C GLY A 196 10.23 -9.03 4.15
N SER A 197 10.06 -8.03 5.03
CA SER A 197 9.45 -8.23 6.36
C SER A 197 8.01 -8.74 6.25
N VAL A 198 7.20 -8.19 5.33
CA VAL A 198 5.82 -8.65 5.10
C VAL A 198 5.77 -10.10 4.62
N LEU A 199 6.62 -10.46 3.66
CA LEU A 199 6.72 -11.84 3.15
C LEU A 199 7.19 -12.82 4.22
N LEU A 200 8.12 -12.42 5.09
CA LEU A 200 8.55 -13.22 6.23
C LEU A 200 7.40 -13.43 7.22
N LEU A 201 6.65 -12.37 7.54
CA LEU A 201 5.47 -12.48 8.40
C LEU A 201 4.40 -13.42 7.81
N PHE A 202 4.28 -13.51 6.47
CA PHE A 202 3.37 -14.47 5.84
C PHE A 202 3.83 -15.91 6.08
N LEU A 203 5.12 -16.19 5.94
CA LEU A 203 5.67 -17.52 6.27
C LEU A 203 5.47 -17.88 7.74
N VAL A 204 5.69 -16.92 8.65
CA VAL A 204 5.44 -17.14 10.09
C VAL A 204 3.95 -17.42 10.36
N SER A 205 3.05 -16.67 9.72
CA SER A 205 1.60 -16.89 9.84
C SER A 205 1.18 -18.27 9.31
N LEU A 206 1.79 -18.76 8.22
CA LEU A 206 1.54 -20.10 7.69
C LEU A 206 1.98 -21.21 8.66
N CYS A 207 2.98 -20.99 9.49
CA CYS A 207 3.39 -21.98 10.49
C CYS A 207 2.47 -22.03 11.72
N MET A 208 1.60 -21.04 11.93
CA MET A 208 0.78 -20.95 13.16
C MET A 208 -0.16 -22.14 13.38
N PRO A 209 -0.90 -22.63 12.36
CA PRO A 209 -1.76 -23.81 12.55
C PRO A 209 -0.98 -25.06 12.99
N LEU A 210 0.30 -25.19 12.62
CA LEU A 210 1.14 -26.33 13.04
C LEU A 210 1.51 -26.29 14.53
N LEU A 211 1.45 -25.10 15.15
CA LEU A 211 1.77 -24.90 16.57
C LEU A 211 0.54 -25.08 17.47
N GLU A 212 -0.67 -25.13 16.90
CA GLU A 212 -1.93 -25.27 17.65
C GLU A 212 -1.92 -26.45 18.65
N PRO A 213 -1.44 -27.66 18.30
CA PRO A 213 -1.41 -28.79 19.25
C PRO A 213 -0.51 -28.54 20.47
N LEU A 214 0.54 -27.74 20.32
CA LEU A 214 1.50 -27.45 21.41
C LEU A 214 0.90 -26.50 22.45
N PHE A 215 -0.13 -25.75 22.09
CA PHE A 215 -0.68 -24.71 22.93
C PHE A 215 -2.20 -24.69 23.05
N ALA A 216 -2.86 -25.82 22.81
CA ALA A 216 -4.31 -25.99 22.82
C ALA A 216 -5.02 -25.51 24.12
N LYS A 217 -4.28 -25.25 25.21
CA LYS A 217 -4.81 -24.75 26.49
C LYS A 217 -4.84 -23.21 26.61
N SER A 218 -4.23 -22.47 25.68
CA SER A 218 -4.10 -21.01 25.78
C SER A 218 -4.85 -20.28 24.68
N TYR A 219 -5.91 -19.56 25.07
CA TYR A 219 -6.72 -18.76 24.14
C TYR A 219 -5.97 -17.56 23.54
N TRP A 220 -4.85 -17.13 24.14
CA TRP A 220 -4.09 -15.99 23.65
C TRP A 220 -3.39 -16.25 22.32
N ILE A 221 -3.18 -17.53 21.98
CA ILE A 221 -2.45 -17.92 20.78
C ILE A 221 -3.33 -17.79 19.54
N ASP A 222 -4.64 -17.88 19.69
CA ASP A 222 -5.62 -17.61 18.61
C ASP A 222 -5.53 -16.15 18.12
N PHE A 223 -5.10 -15.22 18.98
CA PHE A 223 -4.92 -13.81 18.61
C PHE A 223 -3.58 -13.53 17.91
N LEU A 224 -2.59 -14.41 18.03
CA LEU A 224 -1.25 -14.22 17.46
C LEU A 224 -1.26 -14.11 15.92
N PRO A 225 -1.89 -15.03 15.15
CA PRO A 225 -1.93 -14.91 13.68
C PRO A 225 -2.66 -13.65 13.23
N ILE A 226 -3.66 -13.20 13.99
CA ILE A 226 -4.42 -11.98 13.70
C ILE A 226 -3.56 -10.74 13.96
N GLY A 227 -2.84 -10.70 15.08
CA GLY A 227 -1.89 -9.63 15.36
C GLY A 227 -0.84 -9.51 14.26
N ILE A 228 -0.30 -10.63 13.77
CA ILE A 228 0.62 -10.67 12.63
C ILE A 228 -0.04 -10.08 11.38
N LEU A 229 -1.26 -10.51 11.06
CA LEU A 229 -2.02 -10.00 9.91
C LEU A 229 -2.27 -8.49 9.98
N LEU A 230 -2.63 -7.97 11.15
CA LEU A 230 -2.84 -6.53 11.37
C LEU A 230 -1.53 -5.73 11.16
N VAL A 231 -0.41 -6.26 11.68
CA VAL A 231 0.91 -5.67 11.46
C VAL A 231 1.28 -5.66 9.98
N GLN A 232 1.03 -6.76 9.25
CA GLN A 232 1.27 -6.82 7.81
C GLN A 232 0.45 -5.77 7.06
N PHE A 233 -0.84 -5.65 7.35
CA PHE A 233 -1.71 -4.68 6.67
C PHE A 233 -1.29 -3.24 6.94
N SER A 234 -0.87 -2.97 8.16
CA SER A 234 -0.34 -1.67 8.56
C SER A 234 0.96 -1.34 7.81
N ILE A 235 1.91 -2.28 7.74
CA ILE A 235 3.19 -2.09 7.03
C ILE A 235 2.93 -1.85 5.53
N ILE A 236 2.10 -2.67 4.89
CA ILE A 236 1.78 -2.52 3.46
C ILE A 236 1.12 -1.16 3.22
N SER A 237 0.03 -0.85 3.92
CA SER A 237 -0.73 0.39 3.70
C SER A 237 0.12 1.63 3.96
N TYR A 238 0.89 1.66 5.06
CA TYR A 238 1.77 2.78 5.39
C TYR A 238 2.82 3.03 4.29
N ASN A 239 3.57 1.99 3.88
CA ASN A 239 4.63 2.16 2.89
C ASN A 239 4.09 2.57 1.52
N ILE A 240 2.88 2.13 1.18
CA ILE A 240 2.22 2.48 -0.09
C ILE A 240 1.70 3.93 -0.09
N ILE A 241 1.15 4.39 1.03
CA ILE A 241 0.64 5.76 1.16
C ILE A 241 1.80 6.77 1.22
N VAL A 242 2.86 6.45 1.96
CA VAL A 242 4.05 7.31 2.07
C VAL A 242 4.84 7.36 0.76
N GLY A 243 4.71 6.36 -0.11
CA GLY A 243 5.48 6.27 -1.34
C GLY A 243 6.89 5.70 -1.12
N ASN A 244 7.08 4.82 -0.13
CA ASN A 244 8.36 4.20 0.17
C ASN A 244 8.69 3.03 -0.78
N TYR A 245 8.63 3.30 -2.09
CA TYR A 245 8.88 2.37 -3.17
C TYR A 245 9.25 3.13 -4.45
N VAL A 246 9.92 2.46 -5.38
CA VAL A 246 10.30 3.03 -6.68
C VAL A 246 9.65 2.17 -7.77
N LEU A 247 8.75 2.76 -8.56
CA LEU A 247 8.10 2.10 -9.70
C LEU A 247 8.87 2.39 -10.99
N CYS A 248 9.05 1.35 -11.81
CA CYS A 248 9.59 1.50 -13.16
C CYS A 248 8.50 2.01 -14.10
N PRO A 249 8.70 3.12 -14.83
CA PRO A 249 7.69 3.68 -15.74
C PRO A 249 7.36 2.71 -16.89
N GLY A 250 6.07 2.50 -17.14
CA GLY A 250 5.56 1.64 -18.21
C GLY A 250 5.69 2.26 -19.59
N GLU A 251 6.06 1.43 -20.57
CA GLU A 251 6.01 1.73 -22.01
C GLU A 251 4.55 1.85 -22.46
N ARG A 252 3.95 3.04 -22.35
CA ARG A 252 2.86 3.40 -23.26
C ARG A 252 3.42 4.16 -24.45
N ARG A 253 3.10 3.60 -25.63
CA ARG A 253 3.34 4.07 -26.99
C ARG A 253 3.41 5.60 -27.08
N LEU A 254 4.58 6.11 -27.47
CA LEU A 254 4.67 7.31 -28.30
C LEU A 254 4.05 6.94 -29.65
N SER A 255 2.74 7.12 -29.81
CA SER A 255 2.07 7.09 -31.12
C SER A 255 0.88 8.03 -31.05
N ASP A 256 1.11 9.23 -31.56
CA ASP A 256 0.22 10.25 -32.08
C ASP A 256 -0.81 10.98 -31.18
N ASP A 257 -0.51 12.28 -31.06
CA ASP A 257 -1.39 13.44 -30.90
C ASP A 257 -2.42 13.46 -29.78
N SER A 258 -1.93 13.73 -28.58
CA SER A 258 -2.47 14.83 -27.78
C SER A 258 -1.45 15.30 -26.74
N LEU A 259 -0.88 16.48 -27.01
CA LEU A 259 -0.07 17.30 -26.12
C LEU A 259 1.26 16.69 -25.68
N VAL A 260 2.33 17.26 -26.23
CA VAL A 260 3.71 17.18 -25.76
C VAL A 260 3.76 17.52 -24.27
N ILE A 261 3.49 16.55 -23.40
CA ILE A 261 4.07 16.52 -22.07
C ILE A 261 5.50 16.07 -22.32
N LYS A 262 6.37 17.08 -22.55
CA LYS A 262 7.82 16.94 -22.37
C LYS A 262 8.01 16.03 -21.14
N LYS A 263 8.85 14.99 -21.26
CA LYS A 263 9.49 14.31 -20.12
C LYS A 263 9.58 15.32 -18.97
N PRO A 264 9.13 15.05 -17.73
CA PRO A 264 9.44 15.97 -16.66
C PRO A 264 10.96 16.02 -16.65
N SER A 265 11.52 17.11 -17.17
CA SER A 265 12.93 17.40 -17.05
C SER A 265 13.18 17.22 -15.57
N LEU A 266 14.12 16.35 -15.20
CA LEU A 266 14.69 16.36 -13.87
C LEU A 266 14.73 17.81 -13.42
N LEU A 267 14.01 18.15 -12.35
CA LEU A 267 13.96 19.53 -11.88
C LEU A 267 15.41 19.88 -11.55
N SER A 268 16.08 20.60 -12.46
CA SER A 268 17.47 20.96 -12.26
C SER A 268 17.50 22.06 -11.19
N LYS A 269 18.60 22.10 -10.44
CA LYS A 269 18.85 23.17 -9.48
C LYS A 269 18.70 24.55 -10.14
N GLU A 270 19.26 24.69 -11.34
CA GLU A 270 19.15 25.91 -12.16
C GLU A 270 17.71 26.27 -12.50
N ARG A 271 16.89 25.32 -12.96
CA ARG A 271 15.48 25.58 -13.30
C ARG A 271 14.68 26.01 -12.07
N PHE A 272 14.91 25.34 -10.95
CA PHE A 272 14.24 25.66 -9.70
C PHE A 272 14.64 27.04 -9.16
N GLU A 273 15.94 27.34 -9.15
CA GLU A 273 16.46 28.64 -8.67
C GLU A 273 16.02 29.78 -9.58
N LYS A 274 16.02 29.56 -10.90
CA LYS A 274 15.51 30.54 -11.87
C LYS A 274 14.04 30.87 -11.61
N TYR A 275 13.18 29.86 -11.46
CA TYR A 275 11.77 30.06 -11.14
C TYR A 275 11.58 30.77 -9.79
N MET A 276 12.37 30.41 -8.77
CA MET A 276 12.32 31.09 -7.47
C MET A 276 12.76 32.56 -7.56
N GLN A 277 13.71 32.91 -8.43
CA GLN A 277 14.22 34.27 -8.60
C GLN A 277 13.32 35.15 -9.46
N GLU A 278 12.79 34.62 -10.57
CA GLU A 278 11.98 35.37 -11.54
C GLU A 278 10.56 35.57 -11.04
N ASP A 279 9.88 34.49 -10.63
CA ASP A 279 8.46 34.53 -10.28
C ASP A 279 8.21 34.84 -8.80
N LYS A 280 9.26 34.74 -7.97
CA LYS A 280 9.23 35.02 -6.52
C LYS A 280 7.98 34.49 -5.80
N PRO A 281 7.62 33.20 -5.96
CA PRO A 281 6.39 32.63 -5.39
C PRO A 281 6.34 32.71 -3.86
N TYR A 282 7.50 32.81 -3.20
CA TYR A 282 7.63 32.96 -1.75
C TYR A 282 6.99 34.23 -1.20
N LEU A 283 6.72 35.24 -2.03
CA LEU A 283 6.02 36.46 -1.62
C LEU A 283 4.53 36.22 -1.31
N ASN A 284 3.94 35.11 -1.79
CA ASN A 284 2.58 34.75 -1.42
C ASN A 284 2.58 34.12 0.00
N PRO A 285 1.90 34.72 1.00
CA PRO A 285 1.85 34.18 2.36
C PRO A 285 1.14 32.82 2.45
N GLU A 286 0.24 32.52 1.53
CA GLU A 286 -0.53 31.26 1.48
C GLU A 286 0.13 30.16 0.66
N LEU A 287 1.36 30.38 0.16
CA LEU A 287 2.08 29.45 -0.70
C LEU A 287 2.15 28.03 -0.10
N LYS A 288 1.60 27.06 -0.82
CA LYS A 288 1.71 25.64 -0.52
C LYS A 288 2.65 24.96 -1.52
N ILE A 289 3.23 23.84 -1.09
CA ILE A 289 4.08 23.02 -1.96
C ILE A 289 3.35 22.55 -3.23
N THR A 290 2.03 22.36 -3.14
CA THR A 290 1.17 21.99 -4.28
C THR A 290 1.13 23.06 -5.36
N ASP A 291 1.25 24.33 -4.99
CA ASP A 291 1.19 25.43 -5.95
C ASP A 291 2.43 25.42 -6.85
N LEU A 292 3.59 25.10 -6.27
CA LEU A 292 4.84 24.91 -7.00
C LEU A 292 4.84 23.68 -7.91
N THR A 293 4.10 22.64 -7.54
CA THR A 293 4.10 21.39 -8.33
C THR A 293 3.49 21.58 -9.73
N ARG A 294 2.54 22.51 -9.87
CA ARG A 294 1.89 22.82 -11.14
C ARG A 294 2.85 23.55 -12.08
N GLU A 295 3.46 24.63 -11.60
CA GLU A 295 4.37 25.47 -12.39
C GLU A 295 5.68 24.77 -12.76
N LEU A 296 6.23 24.01 -11.82
CA LEU A 296 7.46 23.24 -12.04
C LEU A 296 7.20 21.89 -12.72
N GLN A 297 5.94 21.57 -13.06
CA GLN A 297 5.53 20.32 -13.71
C GLN A 297 6.10 19.08 -13.00
N THR A 298 5.98 19.05 -11.67
CA THR A 298 6.49 17.98 -10.81
C THR A 298 5.42 17.50 -9.83
N ASN A 299 5.77 16.62 -8.89
CA ASN A 299 4.86 16.17 -7.83
C ASN A 299 5.38 16.56 -6.44
N ARG A 300 4.47 16.59 -5.45
CA ARG A 300 4.76 17.04 -4.08
C ARG A 300 5.91 16.27 -3.44
N THR A 301 5.90 14.94 -3.58
CA THR A 301 6.91 14.07 -2.99
C THR A 301 8.27 14.35 -3.59
N TYR A 302 8.36 14.37 -4.92
CA TYR A 302 9.60 14.67 -5.64
C TYR A 302 10.13 16.05 -5.31
N LEU A 303 9.28 17.09 -5.29
CA LEU A 303 9.69 18.45 -4.93
C LEU A 303 10.19 18.52 -3.48
N SER A 304 9.51 17.85 -2.54
CA SER A 304 9.96 17.80 -1.14
C SER A 304 11.30 17.06 -1.00
N THR A 305 11.47 15.93 -1.69
CA THR A 305 12.72 15.16 -1.69
C THR A 305 13.85 15.94 -2.36
N PHE A 306 13.57 16.62 -3.47
CA PHE A 306 14.51 17.49 -4.16
C PHE A 306 15.01 18.61 -3.23
N ILE A 307 14.10 19.37 -2.61
CA ILE A 307 14.49 20.46 -1.70
C ILE A 307 15.31 19.93 -0.53
N ASN A 308 14.90 18.80 0.06
CA ASN A 308 15.62 18.20 1.17
C ASN A 308 17.03 17.73 0.78
N ARG A 309 17.20 17.10 -0.38
CA ARG A 309 18.51 16.64 -0.87
C ARG A 309 19.42 17.77 -1.32
N THR A 310 18.88 18.78 -2.00
CA THR A 310 19.66 19.87 -2.60
C THR A 310 20.03 20.95 -1.59
N TYR A 311 19.14 21.25 -0.63
CA TYR A 311 19.32 22.36 0.33
C TYR A 311 19.40 21.91 1.79
N GLY A 312 19.30 20.60 2.07
CA GLY A 312 19.38 20.06 3.44
C GLY A 312 18.23 20.48 4.36
N MET A 313 17.14 21.03 3.82
CA MET A 313 16.05 21.61 4.62
C MET A 313 14.68 21.24 4.08
N ASN A 314 13.63 21.35 4.90
CA ASN A 314 12.27 21.11 4.45
C ASN A 314 11.69 22.31 3.67
N PHE A 315 10.62 22.09 2.89
CA PHE A 315 9.97 23.12 2.08
C PHE A 315 9.66 24.41 2.85
N LYS A 316 9.10 24.30 4.07
CA LYS A 316 8.74 25.45 4.88
C LYS A 316 9.98 26.25 5.32
N ALA A 317 11.07 25.58 5.65
CA ALA A 317 12.33 26.22 6.00
C ALA A 317 12.91 26.95 4.78
N TYR A 318 12.92 26.31 3.61
CA TYR A 318 13.41 26.90 2.37
C TYR A 318 12.66 28.18 1.97
N ILE A 319 11.32 28.16 2.01
CA ILE A 319 10.52 29.36 1.71
C ILE A 319 10.79 30.47 2.72
N ASN A 320 10.89 30.15 4.01
CA ASN A 320 11.21 31.17 5.02
C ASN A 320 12.60 31.76 4.83
N ASP A 321 13.59 30.98 4.40
CA ASP A 321 14.92 31.48 4.08
C ASP A 321 14.87 32.49 2.92
N CYS A 322 14.12 32.17 1.85
CA CYS A 322 13.90 33.10 0.74
C CYS A 322 13.23 34.41 1.20
N ARG A 323 12.20 34.31 2.06
CA ARG A 323 11.51 35.49 2.62
C ARG A 323 12.40 36.33 3.54
N LEU A 324 13.33 35.70 4.29
CA LEU A 324 14.30 36.42 5.12
C LEU A 324 15.29 37.21 4.24
N ARG A 325 15.80 36.59 3.17
CA ARG A 325 16.66 37.29 2.20
C ARG A 325 15.96 38.46 1.52
N GLU A 326 14.69 38.31 1.15
CA GLU A 326 13.91 39.42 0.61
C GLU A 326 13.71 40.54 1.65
N MET A 327 13.46 40.19 2.91
CA MET A 327 13.36 41.17 4.00
C MET A 327 14.65 41.98 4.17
N GLU A 328 15.81 41.32 4.11
CA GLU A 328 17.12 41.99 4.18
C GLU A 328 17.33 42.92 2.99
N ALA A 329 16.95 42.50 1.78
CA ALA A 329 17.00 43.35 0.59
C ALA A 329 16.09 44.58 0.71
N LEU A 330 14.87 44.42 1.24
CA LEU A 330 13.95 45.53 1.47
C LEU A 330 14.47 46.52 2.52
N LEU A 331 15.15 46.03 3.56
CA LEU A 331 15.76 46.87 4.60
C LEU A 331 17.00 47.63 4.10
N ALA A 332 17.74 47.06 3.15
CA ALA A 332 18.92 47.69 2.56
C ALA A 332 18.56 48.75 1.49
N GLY A 333 17.37 48.67 0.89
CA GLY A 333 16.91 49.60 -0.14
C GLY A 333 16.41 50.94 0.42
N SER A 334 16.82 52.05 -0.18
CA SER A 334 16.35 53.40 0.18
C SER A 334 14.89 53.68 -0.21
N THR A 335 14.28 52.82 -1.04
CA THR A 335 12.93 52.97 -1.58
C THR A 335 11.81 52.89 -0.53
N TYR A 336 12.06 52.19 0.58
CA TYR A 336 11.07 51.95 1.64
C TYR A 336 11.48 52.59 2.98
N ALA A 337 12.35 53.60 2.94
CA ALA A 337 12.80 54.34 4.11
C ALA A 337 11.60 55.02 4.81
N GLY A 338 11.07 54.38 5.85
CA GLY A 338 9.91 54.86 6.63
C GLY A 338 8.75 53.87 6.74
N GLU A 339 8.76 52.75 6.00
CA GLU A 339 7.72 51.73 6.13
C GLU A 339 7.88 50.94 7.44
N SER A 340 6.76 50.63 8.10
CA SER A 340 6.80 49.87 9.36
C SER A 340 7.36 48.46 9.14
N MET A 341 8.07 47.92 10.14
CA MET A 341 8.60 46.55 10.10
C MET A 341 7.53 45.49 9.80
N THR A 342 6.28 45.75 10.19
CA THR A 342 5.13 44.90 9.89
C THR A 342 4.77 44.95 8.40
N GLY A 343 4.77 46.14 7.79
CA GLY A 343 4.52 46.32 6.36
C GLY A 343 5.58 45.64 5.50
N LEU A 344 6.86 45.82 5.88
CA LEU A 344 7.98 45.14 5.23
C LEU A 344 7.89 43.61 5.34
N ALA A 345 7.49 43.08 6.50
CA ALA A 345 7.31 41.64 6.68
C ALA A 345 6.20 41.08 5.77
N ILE A 346 5.09 41.82 5.61
CA ILE A 346 4.01 41.42 4.71
C ILE A 346 4.49 41.46 3.25
N ARG A 347 5.22 42.51 2.85
CA ARG A 347 5.83 42.61 1.52
C ARG A 347 6.81 41.49 1.22
N ALA A 348 7.59 41.05 2.22
CA ALA A 348 8.49 39.90 2.10
C ALA A 348 7.75 38.54 2.08
N GLY A 349 6.42 38.52 2.11
CA GLY A 349 5.59 37.32 2.02
C GLY A 349 5.30 36.63 3.35
N PHE A 350 5.60 37.25 4.49
CA PHE A 350 5.13 36.74 5.78
C PHE A 350 3.68 37.14 6.01
N GLY A 351 2.84 36.20 6.46
CA GLY A 351 1.45 36.53 6.81
C GLY A 351 1.30 37.50 7.99
N CYS A 352 2.32 37.64 8.83
CA CYS A 352 2.36 38.63 9.92
C CYS A 352 3.78 38.84 10.46
N TYR A 353 4.00 39.94 11.20
CA TYR A 353 5.28 40.25 11.83
C TYR A 353 5.76 39.17 12.81
N HIS A 354 4.84 38.50 13.52
CA HIS A 354 5.21 37.42 14.43
C HIS A 354 5.83 36.21 13.68
N SER A 355 5.35 35.91 12.47
CA SER A 355 5.88 34.85 11.63
C SER A 355 7.31 35.14 11.17
N TYR A 356 7.60 36.40 10.80
CA TYR A 356 8.96 36.87 10.51
C TYR A 356 9.89 36.68 11.73
N ARG A 357 9.50 37.16 12.92
CA ARG A 357 10.31 37.00 14.14
C ARG A 357 10.64 35.54 14.45
N ARG A 358 9.67 34.64 14.27
CA ARG A 358 9.86 33.19 14.48
C ARG A 358 10.85 32.60 13.46
N ALA A 359 10.74 32.99 12.20
CA ALA A 359 11.67 32.56 11.15
C ALA A 359 13.09 33.06 11.42
N LYS A 360 13.25 34.36 11.73
CA LYS A 360 14.55 34.97 12.06
C LYS A 360 15.23 34.30 13.25
N LYS A 361 14.48 34.04 14.34
CA LYS A 361 15.02 33.34 15.52
C LYS A 361 15.53 31.94 15.17
N ARG A 362 14.83 31.20 14.30
CA ARG A 362 15.24 29.85 13.88
C ARG A 362 16.46 29.84 12.96
N ASN A 363 16.59 30.84 12.09
CA ASN A 363 17.75 30.95 11.20
C ASN A 363 19.03 31.18 12.02
N ILE A 364 18.97 32.05 13.04
CA ILE A 364 20.09 32.33 13.96
C ILE A 364 20.53 31.10 14.78
N THR A 365 19.63 30.16 15.09
CA THR A 365 19.98 28.96 15.89
C THR A 365 20.53 27.79 15.07
N ASN A 366 20.50 27.86 13.74
CA ASN A 366 20.94 26.78 12.84
C ASN A 366 22.32 27.05 12.20
N PHE A 367 22.92 28.19 12.52
CA PHE A 367 24.33 28.53 12.32
C PHE A 367 24.98 28.65 13.70
#